data_AF-A0A5C8WS06-F1
#
_entry.id   AF-A0A5C8WS06-F1
#
_cell.length_a   1.000
_cell.length_b   1.000
_cell.length_c   1.000
_cell.angle_alpha   90.00
_cell.angle_beta   90.00
_cell.angle_gamma   90.00
#
_symmetry.space_group_name_H-M   'P 1'
#
loop_
_entity.id
_entity.type
_entity.pdbx_description
1 polymer ?
#
loop_
_entity_poly.entity_id
_entity_poly.type
_entity_poly.pdbx_seq_one_letter_code
_entity_poly.pdbx_strand_id
1 'polypeptide(L)'
;MRPTQPRLTLHASKAKRLPSAALAVALLVTAAPALRAETLPVVTVVVDNAKVMRLPERTQTVIVGNPIIADVTLQKNGVLVLTGKSFGATNLIALDAAGAMLAETTIRVEASQTSVITVQRGAEERNSYSCTPYCQPSVQLGDSTKYFGEVSGQAESRRSLATAGSTPAGH
;
A
#
# COMPACT_ATOMS: atom_id res chain seq x y z
N MET A 1 18.94 -3.33 36.75
CA MET A 1 19.14 -4.71 37.25
C MET A 1 19.56 -5.59 36.09
N ARG A 2 20.84 -6.00 36.04
CA ARG A 2 21.39 -6.90 35.02
C ARG A 2 21.45 -8.33 35.62
N PRO A 3 20.95 -9.37 34.94
CA PRO A 3 21.08 -10.73 35.45
C PRO A 3 22.51 -11.25 35.21
N THR A 4 23.16 -11.60 36.32
CA THR A 4 24.49 -12.18 36.44
C THR A 4 24.45 -13.64 35.98
N GLN A 5 25.24 -14.00 34.97
CA GLN A 5 25.39 -15.39 34.53
C GLN A 5 26.30 -16.19 35.49
N PRO A 6 26.00 -17.46 35.79
CA PRO A 6 26.87 -18.30 36.61
C PRO A 6 28.03 -18.88 35.77
N ARG A 7 29.24 -18.79 36.32
CA ARG A 7 30.45 -19.44 35.79
C ARG A 7 30.36 -20.95 36.01
N LEU A 8 30.37 -21.75 34.94
CA LEU A 8 30.49 -23.20 35.01
C LEU A 8 31.94 -23.60 35.25
N THR A 9 32.22 -24.26 36.38
CA THR A 9 33.49 -24.93 36.67
C THR A 9 33.48 -26.33 36.07
N LEU A 10 34.40 -26.63 35.15
CA LEU A 10 34.51 -27.92 34.48
C LEU A 10 35.35 -28.89 35.34
N HIS A 11 34.70 -29.85 36.00
CA HIS A 11 35.39 -30.94 36.70
C HIS A 11 35.73 -32.06 35.70
N ALA A 12 37.02 -32.33 35.51
CA ALA A 12 37.52 -33.43 34.70
C ALA A 12 37.42 -34.75 35.48
N SER A 13 36.41 -35.56 35.14
CA SER A 13 36.20 -36.90 35.73
C SER A 13 36.74 -37.99 34.80
N LYS A 14 37.60 -38.84 35.35
CA LYS A 14 38.35 -39.92 34.67
C LYS A 14 37.43 -40.90 33.93
N ALA A 15 37.67 -41.08 32.64
CA ALA A 15 36.95 -41.99 31.76
C ALA A 15 37.27 -43.46 32.09
N LYS A 16 36.24 -44.22 32.49
CA LYS A 16 36.30 -45.68 32.64
C LYS A 16 35.66 -46.29 31.38
N ARG A 17 36.46 -47.05 30.61
CA ARG A 17 36.01 -47.72 29.39
C ARG A 17 35.06 -48.86 29.76
N LEU A 18 33.81 -48.80 29.28
CA LEU A 18 32.86 -49.92 29.33
C LEU A 18 32.39 -50.27 27.90
N PRO A 19 32.12 -51.57 27.64
CA PRO A 19 31.99 -52.12 26.29
C PRO A 19 30.64 -51.79 25.63
N SER A 20 30.72 -51.73 24.31
CA SER A 20 29.70 -51.37 23.34
C SER A 20 28.44 -52.24 23.43
N ALA A 21 27.31 -51.65 23.84
CA ALA A 21 25.99 -52.20 23.57
C ALA A 21 24.94 -51.08 23.50
N ALA A 22 24.49 -50.80 22.28
CA ALA A 22 23.16 -50.32 21.90
C ALA A 22 22.50 -49.20 22.71
N LEU A 23 22.58 -47.95 22.21
CA LEU A 23 21.39 -47.11 21.99
C LEU A 23 21.73 -45.92 21.08
N ALA A 24 21.85 -46.16 19.77
CA ALA A 24 21.89 -45.08 18.79
C ALA A 24 20.46 -44.57 18.56
N VAL A 25 19.99 -43.63 19.39
CA VAL A 25 18.81 -42.84 19.08
C VAL A 25 19.23 -41.85 17.99
N ALA A 26 19.06 -42.25 16.73
CA ALA A 26 19.21 -41.37 15.59
C ALA A 26 18.08 -40.33 15.65
N LEU A 27 18.42 -39.13 16.12
CA LEU A 27 17.54 -37.97 16.10
C LEU A 27 17.37 -37.55 14.63
N LEU A 28 16.39 -38.13 13.96
CA LEU A 28 15.90 -37.69 12.64
C LEU A 28 15.30 -36.29 12.81
N VAL A 29 16.14 -35.27 12.68
CA VAL A 29 15.69 -33.89 12.47
C VAL A 29 15.10 -33.85 11.05
N THR A 30 13.79 -34.07 10.96
CA THR A 30 13.05 -33.81 9.72
C THR A 30 13.08 -32.30 9.47
N ALA A 31 13.91 -31.88 8.52
CA ALA A 31 13.85 -30.53 7.97
C ALA A 31 12.52 -30.39 7.24
N ALA A 32 11.50 -29.89 7.94
CA ALA A 32 10.24 -29.53 7.31
C ALA A 32 10.51 -28.43 6.26
N PRO A 33 10.02 -28.55 5.02
CA PRO A 33 10.14 -27.46 4.06
C PRO A 33 9.30 -26.30 4.60
N ALA A 34 9.95 -25.17 4.87
CA ALA A 34 9.24 -23.93 5.16
C ALA A 34 8.53 -23.51 3.87
N LEU A 35 7.22 -23.73 3.79
CA LEU A 35 6.37 -23.18 2.75
C LEU A 35 6.45 -21.66 2.86
N ARG A 36 7.20 -21.02 1.96
CA ARG A 36 7.16 -19.56 1.84
C ARG A 36 5.81 -19.21 1.22
N ALA A 37 4.97 -18.53 2.00
CA ALA A 37 3.79 -17.88 1.46
C ALA A 37 4.24 -16.87 0.39
N GLU A 38 3.89 -17.13 -0.86
CA GLU A 38 4.02 -16.14 -1.93
C GLU A 38 3.14 -14.95 -1.57
N THR A 39 3.78 -13.89 -1.12
CA THR A 39 3.12 -12.63 -0.81
C THR A 39 2.90 -11.94 -2.15
N LEU A 40 1.64 -11.79 -2.56
CA LEU A 40 1.32 -11.04 -3.77
C LEU A 40 1.91 -9.64 -3.67
N PRO A 41 2.46 -9.08 -4.76
CA PRO A 41 3.02 -7.74 -4.75
C PRO A 41 1.94 -6.72 -4.39
N VAL A 42 2.25 -5.85 -3.43
CA VAL A 42 1.36 -4.77 -2.99
C VAL A 42 1.90 -3.44 -3.50
N VAL A 43 1.07 -2.71 -4.24
CA VAL A 43 1.36 -1.35 -4.69
C VAL A 43 0.49 -0.37 -3.92
N THR A 44 1.13 0.47 -3.13
CA THR A 44 0.47 1.61 -2.48
C THR A 44 0.47 2.84 -3.38
N VAL A 45 -0.68 3.50 -3.48
CA VAL A 45 -0.89 4.81 -4.12
C VAL A 45 -1.74 5.68 -3.18
N VAL A 46 -1.57 6.99 -3.26
CA VAL A 46 -2.34 7.95 -2.47
C VAL A 46 -3.57 8.38 -3.27
N VAL A 47 -4.70 8.67 -2.61
CA VAL A 47 -5.88 9.26 -3.26
C VAL A 47 -5.50 10.53 -4.02
N ASP A 48 -6.08 10.71 -5.19
CA ASP A 48 -5.82 11.81 -6.14
C ASP A 48 -4.37 11.85 -6.67
N ASN A 49 -3.56 10.83 -6.40
CA ASN A 49 -2.23 10.69 -6.96
C ASN A 49 -2.16 9.56 -7.99
N ALA A 50 -1.26 9.74 -8.94
CA ALA A 50 -0.93 8.73 -9.93
C ALA A 50 0.44 8.09 -9.63
N LYS A 51 0.56 6.81 -9.96
CA LYS A 51 1.79 6.03 -9.89
C LYS A 51 2.01 5.32 -11.22
N VAL A 52 3.22 5.43 -11.74
CA VAL A 52 3.59 4.77 -13.00
C VAL A 52 4.24 3.43 -12.68
N MET A 53 3.81 2.38 -13.36
CA MET A 53 4.41 1.05 -13.26
C MET A 53 4.54 0.40 -14.65
N ARG A 54 5.42 -0.60 -14.75
CA ARG A 54 5.59 -1.39 -15.97
C ARG A 54 4.85 -2.72 -15.81
N LEU A 55 4.12 -3.09 -16.85
CA LEU A 55 3.45 -4.39 -16.93
C LEU A 55 4.39 -5.46 -17.51
N PRO A 56 4.13 -6.75 -17.26
CA PRO A 56 4.84 -7.84 -17.93
C PRO A 56 4.76 -7.71 -19.46
N GLU A 57 5.83 -8.14 -20.11
CA GLU A 57 5.83 -8.28 -21.57
C GLU A 57 4.66 -9.18 -22.01
N ARG A 58 4.03 -8.84 -23.14
CA ARG A 58 2.83 -9.51 -23.69
C ARG A 58 1.49 -9.23 -22.97
N THR A 59 1.43 -8.29 -22.03
CA THR A 59 0.14 -7.85 -21.46
C THR A 59 -0.73 -7.21 -22.54
N GLN A 60 -1.93 -7.76 -22.75
CA GLN A 60 -2.92 -7.25 -23.72
C GLN A 60 -4.16 -6.68 -23.02
N THR A 61 -4.55 -7.29 -21.90
CA THR A 61 -5.76 -6.91 -21.17
C THR A 61 -5.38 -6.62 -19.73
N VAL A 62 -5.88 -5.52 -19.19
CA VAL A 62 -5.74 -5.14 -17.78
C VAL A 62 -7.14 -5.05 -17.18
N ILE A 63 -7.33 -5.70 -16.03
CA ILE A 63 -8.58 -5.71 -15.30
C ILE A 63 -8.32 -5.12 -13.92
N VAL A 64 -9.19 -4.20 -13.50
CA VAL A 64 -9.20 -3.65 -12.14
C VAL A 64 -10.44 -4.19 -11.43
N GLY A 65 -10.25 -4.79 -10.26
CA GLY A 65 -11.35 -5.40 -9.52
C GLY A 65 -12.44 -4.39 -9.12
N ASN A 66 -12.05 -3.20 -8.67
CA ASN A 66 -12.98 -2.12 -8.33
C ASN A 66 -12.50 -0.75 -8.87
N PRO A 67 -13.10 -0.23 -9.96
CA PRO A 67 -12.73 1.05 -10.56
C PRO A 67 -13.11 2.29 -9.74
N ILE A 68 -13.89 2.12 -8.66
CA ILE A 68 -14.20 3.20 -7.71
C ILE A 68 -12.99 3.47 -6.80
N ILE A 69 -12.19 2.43 -6.48
CA ILE A 69 -11.02 2.54 -5.60
C ILE A 69 -9.81 3.06 -6.38
N ALA A 70 -9.51 2.45 -7.51
CA ALA A 70 -8.39 2.82 -8.36
C ALA A 70 -8.75 2.68 -9.83
N ASP A 71 -8.09 3.45 -10.68
CA ASP A 71 -8.28 3.41 -12.13
C ASP A 71 -6.93 3.36 -12.84
N VAL A 72 -6.92 2.88 -14.07
CA VAL A 72 -5.69 2.68 -14.81
C VAL A 72 -5.80 3.13 -16.25
N THR A 73 -4.71 3.66 -16.78
CA THR A 73 -4.59 3.98 -18.20
C THR A 73 -3.33 3.32 -18.73
N LEU A 74 -3.51 2.46 -19.73
CA LEU A 74 -2.41 1.83 -20.43
C LEU A 74 -1.83 2.80 -21.47
N GLN A 75 -0.54 3.08 -21.34
CA GLN A 75 0.23 3.86 -22.29
C GLN A 75 0.94 2.94 -23.29
N LYS A 76 1.42 3.54 -24.39
CA LYS A 76 2.26 2.84 -25.37
C LYS A 76 3.49 2.25 -24.66
N ASN A 77 3.92 1.07 -25.10
CA ASN A 77 5.10 0.35 -24.60
C ASN A 77 4.95 -0.31 -23.21
N GLY A 78 3.74 -0.71 -22.81
CA GLY A 78 3.52 -1.49 -21.57
C GLY A 78 3.69 -0.68 -20.27
N VAL A 79 3.65 0.65 -20.37
CA VAL A 79 3.64 1.55 -19.22
C VAL A 79 2.20 1.74 -18.76
N LEU A 80 1.94 1.54 -17.47
CA LEU A 80 0.63 1.72 -16.87
C LEU A 80 0.66 2.93 -15.94
N VAL A 81 -0.30 3.83 -16.09
CA VAL A 81 -0.56 4.91 -15.13
C VAL A 81 -1.71 4.46 -14.24
N LEU A 82 -1.43 4.22 -12.97
CA LEU A 82 -2.40 3.87 -11.93
C LEU A 82 -2.78 5.12 -11.15
N THR A 83 -4.08 5.41 -11.01
CA THR A 83 -4.60 6.57 -10.27
C THR A 83 -5.44 6.09 -9.10
N GLY A 84 -5.14 6.54 -7.89
CA GLY A 84 -5.98 6.30 -6.71
C GLY A 84 -7.20 7.22 -6.71
N LYS A 85 -8.42 6.66 -6.67
CA LYS A 85 -9.69 7.42 -6.66
C LYS A 85 -10.35 7.48 -5.28
N SER A 86 -10.31 6.37 -4.53
CA SER A 86 -10.94 6.27 -3.22
C SER A 86 -10.17 5.31 -2.32
N PHE A 87 -10.34 5.45 -1.01
CA PHE A 87 -9.68 4.58 -0.03
C PHE A 87 -10.13 3.13 -0.16
N GLY A 88 -9.18 2.22 0.01
CA GLY A 88 -9.47 0.80 0.05
C GLY A 88 -8.34 -0.06 -0.52
N ALA A 89 -8.65 -1.34 -0.70
CA ALA A 89 -7.79 -2.27 -1.40
C ALA A 89 -8.57 -2.92 -2.55
N THR A 90 -7.93 -3.05 -3.70
CA THR A 90 -8.43 -3.78 -4.86
C THR A 90 -7.28 -4.52 -5.52
N ASN A 91 -7.53 -5.25 -6.59
CA ASN A 91 -6.51 -5.96 -7.34
C ASN A 91 -6.49 -5.50 -8.80
N LEU A 92 -5.32 -5.66 -9.40
CA LEU A 92 -5.05 -5.48 -10.81
C LEU A 92 -4.58 -6.81 -11.39
N ILE A 93 -5.23 -7.24 -12.46
CA ILE A 93 -4.94 -8.48 -13.15
C ILE A 93 -4.51 -8.15 -14.58
N ALA A 94 -3.37 -8.71 -15.00
CA ALA A 94 -2.84 -8.59 -16.35
C ALA A 94 -2.96 -9.93 -17.07
N LEU A 95 -3.55 -9.93 -18.27
CA LEU A 95 -3.73 -11.12 -19.11
C LEU A 95 -3.01 -10.96 -20.46
N ASP A 96 -2.60 -12.08 -21.05
CA ASP A 96 -2.08 -12.14 -22.41
C ASP A 96 -3.19 -12.26 -23.48
N ALA A 97 -2.78 -12.35 -24.75
CA ALA A 97 -3.71 -12.48 -25.88
C ALA A 97 -4.59 -13.74 -25.85
N ALA A 98 -4.14 -14.79 -25.17
CA ALA A 98 -4.88 -16.04 -25.01
C ALA A 98 -5.80 -16.02 -23.77
N GLY A 99 -5.79 -14.92 -23.00
CA GLY A 99 -6.52 -14.81 -21.74
C GLY A 99 -5.81 -15.48 -20.56
N ALA A 100 -4.55 -15.91 -20.72
CA ALA A 100 -3.77 -16.47 -19.62
C ALA A 100 -3.32 -15.36 -18.66
N MET A 101 -3.41 -15.62 -17.36
CA MET A 101 -2.99 -14.67 -16.33
C MET A 101 -1.47 -14.56 -16.28
N LEU A 102 -0.96 -13.35 -16.51
CA LEU A 102 0.46 -13.03 -16.47
C LEU A 102 0.89 -12.53 -15.10
N ALA A 103 0.05 -11.72 -14.45
CA ALA A 103 0.32 -11.18 -13.12
C ALA A 103 -0.97 -10.78 -12.40
N GLU A 104 -0.93 -10.88 -11.08
CA GLU A 104 -1.90 -10.28 -10.17
C GLU A 104 -1.16 -9.39 -9.16
N THR A 105 -1.69 -8.21 -8.90
CA THR A 105 -1.11 -7.23 -7.98
C THR A 105 -2.20 -6.62 -7.10
N THR A 106 -1.96 -6.56 -5.79
CA THR A 106 -2.88 -5.86 -4.89
C THR A 106 -2.57 -4.36 -4.90
N ILE A 107 -3.58 -3.55 -5.17
CA ILE A 107 -3.53 -2.09 -5.09
C ILE A 107 -4.11 -1.66 -3.75
N ARG A 108 -3.35 -0.86 -2.99
CA ARG A 108 -3.80 -0.22 -1.76
C ARG A 108 -3.83 1.28 -1.95
N VAL A 109 -4.98 1.89 -1.72
CA VAL A 109 -5.17 3.33 -1.87
C VAL A 109 -5.33 3.95 -0.49
N GLU A 110 -4.44 4.88 -0.16
CA GLU A 110 -4.31 5.49 1.16
C GLU A 110 -4.50 7.01 1.11
N ALA A 111 -4.75 7.61 2.28
CA ALA A 111 -4.76 9.07 2.42
C ALA A 111 -3.36 9.65 2.24
N SER A 112 -3.30 10.89 1.75
CA SER A 112 -2.06 11.63 1.74
C SER A 112 -1.63 11.87 3.18
N GLN A 113 -0.51 11.28 3.57
CA GLN A 113 0.04 11.40 4.93
C GLN A 113 1.06 12.54 5.03
N THR A 114 1.46 13.14 3.91
CA THR A 114 2.41 14.25 3.89
C THR A 114 1.73 15.54 4.37
N SER A 115 2.10 15.96 5.58
CA SER A 115 1.67 17.21 6.24
C SER A 115 0.17 17.38 6.45
N VAL A 116 -0.64 16.33 6.31
CA VAL A 116 -2.07 16.39 6.60
C VAL A 116 -2.35 16.04 8.06
N ILE A 117 -2.99 16.96 8.77
CA ILE A 117 -3.57 16.74 10.09
C ILE A 117 -5.08 16.53 9.95
N THR A 118 -5.63 15.63 10.75
CA THR A 118 -7.09 15.50 10.89
C THR A 118 -7.50 15.97 12.27
N VAL A 119 -8.45 16.89 12.32
CA VAL A 119 -9.08 17.37 13.54
C VAL A 119 -10.43 16.68 13.68
N GLN A 120 -10.63 15.99 14.80
CA GLN A 120 -11.88 15.32 15.15
C GLN A 120 -12.58 16.07 16.28
N ARG A 121 -13.81 16.53 16.04
CA ARG A 121 -14.68 17.15 17.04
C ARG A 121 -15.98 16.35 17.17
N GLY A 122 -16.13 15.63 18.27
CA GLY A 122 -17.26 14.72 18.44
C GLY A 122 -17.22 13.53 17.47
N ALA A 123 -18.37 12.88 17.25
CA ALA A 123 -18.45 11.67 16.45
C ALA A 123 -18.54 11.91 14.93
N GLU A 124 -18.91 13.13 14.50
CA GLU A 124 -19.29 13.42 13.12
C GLU A 124 -18.43 14.53 12.47
N GLU A 125 -17.75 15.36 13.26
CA GLU A 125 -16.99 16.50 12.74
C GLU A 125 -15.50 16.15 12.55
N ARG A 126 -15.23 15.43 11.46
CA ARG A 126 -13.85 15.17 10.97
C ARG A 126 -13.47 16.22 9.94
N ASN A 127 -12.37 16.97 10.14
CA ASN A 127 -11.89 17.92 9.14
C ASN A 127 -10.38 17.72 8.90
N SER A 128 -9.94 17.70 7.65
CA SER A 128 -8.54 17.48 7.28
C SER A 128 -7.87 18.78 6.80
N TYR A 129 -6.62 19.00 7.19
CA TYR A 129 -5.84 20.22 6.89
C TYR A 129 -4.42 19.87 6.47
N SER A 130 -3.87 20.58 5.48
CA SER A 130 -2.45 20.47 5.11
C SER A 130 -1.65 21.61 5.73
N CYS A 131 -0.63 21.31 6.55
CA CYS A 131 0.09 22.31 7.33
C CYS A 131 1.55 22.44 6.91
N THR A 132 1.89 23.46 6.11
CA THR A 132 3.29 23.80 5.77
C THR A 132 3.41 25.26 5.29
N PRO A 133 3.91 26.23 6.09
CA PRO A 133 4.05 26.26 7.55
C PRO A 133 2.74 26.58 8.28
N TYR A 134 1.72 27.06 7.57
CA TYR A 134 0.38 27.32 8.07
C TYR A 134 -0.59 26.22 7.60
N CYS A 135 -1.62 25.95 8.38
CA CYS A 135 -2.63 24.96 8.05
C CYS A 135 -3.66 25.53 7.07
N GLN A 136 -3.76 24.89 5.91
CA GLN A 136 -4.76 25.19 4.88
C GLN A 136 -5.78 24.07 4.81
N PRO A 137 -7.06 24.38 4.51
CA PRO A 137 -8.08 23.35 4.31
C PRO A 137 -7.67 22.31 3.26
N SER A 138 -7.83 21.03 3.57
CA SER A 138 -7.54 19.92 2.66
C SER A 138 -8.65 18.91 2.76
N VAL A 139 -9.68 19.07 1.93
CA VAL A 139 -10.85 18.19 1.90
C VAL A 139 -10.41 16.76 1.58
N GLN A 140 -10.77 15.83 2.46
CA GLN A 140 -10.60 14.39 2.22
C GLN A 140 -11.92 13.65 2.31
N LEU A 141 -11.97 12.46 1.70
CA LEU A 141 -13.09 11.55 1.87
C LEU A 141 -13.22 11.18 3.35
N GLY A 142 -14.46 11.21 3.84
CA GLY A 142 -14.78 11.01 5.25
C GLY A 142 -14.59 12.24 6.13
N ASP A 143 -14.24 13.41 5.59
CA ASP A 143 -14.46 14.67 6.32
C ASP A 143 -15.96 14.97 6.46
N SER A 144 -16.32 15.83 7.41
CA SER A 144 -17.70 16.21 7.68
C SER A 144 -18.35 16.80 6.42
N THR A 145 -19.61 16.44 6.18
CA THR A 145 -20.35 16.85 4.97
C THR A 145 -20.39 18.37 4.81
N LYS A 146 -20.53 19.10 5.92
CA LYS A 146 -20.47 20.56 5.96
C LYS A 146 -19.12 21.09 5.48
N TYR A 147 -18.02 20.62 6.06
CA TYR A 147 -16.67 21.07 5.71
C TYR A 147 -16.32 20.73 4.25
N PHE A 148 -16.64 19.51 3.82
CA PHE A 148 -16.48 19.07 2.43
C PHE A 148 -17.22 20.00 1.47
N GLY A 149 -18.50 20.30 1.75
CA GLY A 149 -19.34 21.14 0.91
C GLY A 149 -18.85 22.59 0.83
N GLU A 150 -18.49 23.20 1.97
CA GLU A 150 -18.03 24.59 2.03
C GLU A 150 -16.72 24.80 1.25
N VAL A 151 -15.71 23.96 1.50
CA VAL A 151 -14.40 24.11 0.84
C VAL A 151 -14.48 23.75 -0.65
N SER A 152 -15.26 22.73 -1.03
CA SER A 152 -15.49 22.39 -2.44
C SER A 152 -16.23 23.52 -3.19
N GLY A 153 -17.21 24.15 -2.54
CA GLY A 153 -17.93 25.30 -3.11
C GLY A 153 -17.03 26.52 -3.31
N GLN A 154 -16.12 26.79 -2.36
CA GLN A 154 -15.11 27.85 -2.52
C GLN A 154 -14.16 27.55 -3.70
N ALA A 155 -13.70 26.30 -3.83
CA ALA A 155 -12.84 25.89 -4.93
C ALA A 155 -13.54 26.04 -6.29
N GLU A 156 -14.81 25.66 -6.38
CA GLU A 156 -15.60 25.80 -7.61
C GLU A 156 -15.86 27.27 -7.96
N SER A 157 -16.19 28.10 -6.98
CA SER A 157 -16.37 29.55 -7.19
C SER A 157 -15.09 30.20 -7.74
N ARG A 158 -13.92 29.81 -7.18
CA ARG A 158 -12.62 30.27 -7.68
C ARG A 158 -12.34 29.78 -9.09
N ARG A 159 -12.68 28.52 -9.40
CA ARG A 159 -12.53 27.94 -10.75
C ARG A 159 -13.40 28.69 -11.76
N SER A 160 -14.66 28.95 -11.44
CA SER A 160 -15.59 29.71 -12.29
C SER A 160 -15.07 31.13 -12.57
N LEU A 161 -14.55 31.83 -11.56
CA LEU A 161 -13.95 33.16 -11.74
C LEU A 161 -12.69 33.11 -12.63
N ALA A 162 -11.90 32.04 -12.53
CA ALA A 162 -10.70 31.87 -13.35
C ALA A 162 -11.02 31.54 -14.83
N THR A 163 -12.08 30.78 -15.10
CA THR A 163 -12.49 30.42 -16.47
C THR A 163 -13.35 31.48 -17.15
N ALA A 164 -14.05 32.33 -16.38
CA ALA A 164 -14.82 33.45 -16.93
C ALA A 164 -13.96 34.50 -17.66
N GLY A 165 -12.64 34.55 -17.39
CA GLY A 165 -11.69 35.46 -18.06
C GLY A 165 -10.97 34.87 -19.27
N SER A 166 -11.18 33.57 -19.59
CA SER A 166 -10.42 32.87 -20.64
C SER A 166 -11.21 32.60 -21.91
N THR A 167 -12.19 33.44 -22.26
CA THR A 167 -12.82 33.41 -23.59
C THR A 167 -11.78 33.87 -24.62
N PRO A 168 -11.30 33.01 -25.54
CA PRO A 168 -10.47 33.47 -26.64
C PRO A 168 -11.37 34.33 -27.54
N ALA A 169 -11.04 35.60 -27.69
CA ALA A 169 -11.63 36.43 -28.71
C ALA A 169 -11.17 35.88 -30.08
N GLY A 170 -11.97 35.01 -30.68
CA GLY A 170 -11.78 34.61 -32.06
C GLY A 170 -12.08 35.79 -32.98
N HIS A 171 -11.08 36.20 -33.76
CA HIS A 171 -11.21 36.82 -35.08
C HIS A 171 -10.27 36.06 -36.02
#